data_AF-A0A5N6NLV5-F1
#
_entry.id   AF-A0A5N6NLV5-F1
#
_cell.length_a   1.000
_cell.length_b   1.000
_cell.length_c   1.000
_cell.angle_alpha   90.00
_cell.angle_beta   90.00
_cell.angle_gamma   90.00
#
_symmetry.space_group_name_H-M   'P 1'
#
loop_
_entity.id
_entity.type
_entity.pdbx_description
1 polymer ?
#
loop_
_entity_poly.entity_id
_entity_poly.type
_entity_poly.pdbx_seq_one_letter_code
_entity_poly.pdbx_strand_id
1 'polypeptide(L)'
;MNNSRDFHDEPQKITLELPNLLLIVVVFMIIIETGFIIRNKWRHNIAVKKGRGRMMEMVVLAEENQRQIVDFCKKEGLVLLADDAYQENIYAPDKKFYSFKKISRSMGYNDKDIPLVSFQSVSKGYHGECGKRGGYMEVTGFSSKVREQFYKVASVNLCSNISGQILASFVMSPPKVSPLSV
;
A
#
# COMPACT_ATOMS: atom_id res chain seq x y z
N MET A 1 3.19 12.01 48.89
CA MET A 1 4.50 11.41 48.55
C MET A 1 4.42 10.86 47.15
N ASN A 2 5.26 11.42 46.28
CA ASN A 2 5.39 11.12 44.87
C ASN A 2 5.69 9.65 44.61
N ASN A 3 5.19 9.13 43.49
CA ASN A 3 5.98 8.18 42.71
C ASN A 3 5.63 8.27 41.22
N SER A 4 6.07 9.36 40.59
CA SER A 4 6.25 9.44 39.14
C SER A 4 7.40 8.51 38.76
N ARG A 5 7.07 7.33 38.24
CA ARG A 5 8.05 6.53 37.49
C ARG A 5 8.08 7.09 36.07
N ASP A 6 9.02 7.99 35.83
CA ASP A 6 9.41 8.42 34.51
C ASP A 6 9.87 7.19 33.72
N PHE A 7 9.06 6.77 32.75
CA PHE A 7 9.48 5.87 31.70
C PHE A 7 10.19 6.73 30.66
N HIS A 8 11.52 6.70 30.67
CA HIS A 8 12.32 7.12 29.54
C HIS A 8 12.10 6.13 28.41
N ASP A 9 11.12 6.39 27.55
CA ASP A 9 10.88 5.63 26.34
C ASP A 9 11.77 6.18 25.21
N GLU A 10 12.94 5.58 25.02
CA GLU A 10 13.72 5.75 23.79
C GLU A 10 12.94 5.17 22.60
N PRO A 11 12.90 5.86 21.45
CA PRO A 11 12.20 5.37 20.27
C PRO A 11 12.81 4.05 19.78
N GLN A 12 12.05 2.96 19.86
CA GLN A 12 12.49 1.67 19.35
C GLN A 12 12.48 1.66 17.82
N LYS A 13 13.69 1.63 17.24
CA LYS A 13 13.94 1.41 15.81
C LYS A 13 13.34 0.07 15.38
N ILE A 14 12.43 0.08 14.42
CA ILE A 14 12.04 -1.12 13.69
C ILE A 14 13.02 -1.28 12.53
N THR A 15 14.09 -2.03 12.76
CA THR A 15 15.01 -2.42 11.70
C THR A 15 14.39 -3.60 10.95
N LEU A 16 13.91 -3.37 9.72
CA LEU A 16 13.65 -4.47 8.79
C LEU A 16 14.99 -4.89 8.19
N GLU A 17 15.62 -5.89 8.80
CA GLU A 17 16.79 -6.57 8.25
C GLU A 17 16.38 -7.33 6.98
N LEU A 18 16.51 -6.69 5.82
CA LEU A 18 16.43 -7.37 4.53
C LEU A 18 17.83 -7.97 4.26
N PRO A 19 17.97 -9.31 4.20
CA PRO A 19 19.25 -9.98 4.32
C PRO A 19 20.27 -9.67 3.21
N ASN A 20 19.89 -8.95 2.15
CA ASN A 20 20.75 -8.68 0.99
C ASN A 20 20.72 -7.22 0.48
N LEU A 21 20.31 -6.25 1.30
CA LEU A 21 20.41 -4.83 0.91
C LEU A 21 20.93 -4.01 2.10
N LEU A 22 22.24 -3.77 2.14
CA LEU A 22 22.88 -2.90 3.13
C LEU A 22 22.55 -1.44 2.80
N LEU A 23 21.31 -1.05 3.08
CA LEU A 23 20.88 0.32 3.10
C LEU A 23 20.13 0.52 4.42
N ILE A 24 20.84 1.01 5.44
CA ILE A 24 20.21 1.56 6.64
C ILE A 24 19.52 2.85 6.20
N VAL A 25 18.37 2.70 5.55
CA VAL A 25 17.41 3.79 5.46
C VAL A 25 16.38 3.50 6.52
N VAL A 26 16.32 4.37 7.51
CA VAL A 26 15.12 4.50 8.34
C VAL A 26 14.03 5.12 7.45
N VAL A 27 13.63 4.45 6.36
CA VAL A 27 12.38 4.77 5.67
C VAL A 27 11.31 4.13 6.53
N PHE A 28 10.57 4.95 7.28
CA PHE A 28 9.30 4.52 7.83
C PHE A 28 8.35 4.28 6.65
N MET A 29 8.33 3.05 6.17
CA MET A 29 7.47 2.60 5.08
C MET A 29 6.18 2.10 5.70
N ILE A 30 5.07 2.81 5.49
CA ILE A 30 3.75 2.31 5.88
C ILE A 30 3.31 1.35 4.78
N ILE A 31 3.54 0.06 4.99
CA ILE A 31 2.92 -1.01 4.21
C ILE A 31 1.54 -1.23 4.80
N ILE A 32 0.50 -0.95 4.03
CA ILE A 32 -0.89 -1.22 4.44
C ILE A 32 -1.27 -2.59 3.91
N GLU A 33 -0.73 -3.62 4.54
CA GLU A 33 -1.31 -4.95 4.48
C GLU A 33 -2.47 -4.98 5.47
N THR A 34 -3.69 -5.05 4.95
CA THR A 34 -4.99 -5.19 5.66
C THR A 34 -4.88 -5.48 7.17
N GLY A 35 -5.25 -4.50 8.02
CA GLY A 35 -5.46 -4.74 9.46
C GLY A 35 -5.06 -3.61 10.43
N PHE A 36 -4.26 -2.63 10.01
CA PHE A 36 -3.94 -1.48 10.88
C PHE A 36 -4.98 -0.36 10.72
N ILE A 37 -5.98 -0.36 11.60
CA ILE A 37 -6.87 0.78 11.80
C ILE A 37 -6.10 1.83 12.61
N ILE A 38 -5.84 3.01 12.02
CA ILE A 38 -5.43 4.19 12.79
C ILE A 38 -6.61 4.58 13.69
N ARG A 39 -6.53 4.25 14.98
CA ARG A 39 -7.41 4.83 16.01
C ARG A 39 -6.77 6.15 16.46
N ASN A 40 -7.54 7.22 16.65
CA ASN A 40 -7.11 8.57 17.07
C ASN A 40 -6.25 8.68 18.38
N LYS A 41 -5.75 7.58 18.93
CA LYS A 41 -4.96 7.49 20.17
C LYS A 41 -3.43 7.34 19.93
N TRP A 42 -2.95 7.49 18.69
CA TRP A 42 -1.53 7.30 18.31
C TRP A 42 -0.60 8.50 18.62
N ARG A 43 -1.09 9.52 19.34
CA ARG A 43 -0.35 10.78 19.55
C ARG A 43 0.94 10.68 20.39
N HIS A 44 1.28 9.52 20.97
CA HIS A 44 2.45 9.43 21.86
C HIS A 44 3.28 8.13 21.84
N ASN A 45 3.02 7.11 21.01
CA ASN A 45 3.83 5.88 21.04
C ASN A 45 3.82 5.13 19.70
N ILE A 46 4.90 5.22 18.93
CA ILE A 46 5.14 4.42 17.72
C ILE A 46 5.72 3.07 18.17
N ALA A 47 4.85 2.07 18.36
CA ALA A 47 5.25 0.68 18.48
C ALA A 47 4.40 -0.17 17.54
N VAL A 48 5.01 -0.67 16.45
CA VAL A 48 4.41 -1.74 15.63
C VAL A 48 4.43 -3.00 16.48
N LYS A 49 3.32 -3.30 17.16
CA LYS A 49 3.14 -4.59 17.84
C LYS A 49 3.04 -5.68 16.77
N LYS A 50 4.12 -6.43 16.56
CA LYS A 50 4.10 -7.71 15.83
C LYS A 50 3.18 -8.68 16.58
N GLY A 51 1.92 -8.75 16.15
CA GLY A 51 0.96 -9.71 16.68
C GLY A 51 1.38 -11.13 16.31
N ARG A 52 1.78 -11.93 17.30
CA ARG A 52 1.96 -13.38 17.13
C ARG A 52 0.62 -14.01 16.74
N GLY A 53 0.58 -14.66 15.58
CA GLY A 53 -0.31 -15.80 15.28
C GLY A 53 -1.83 -15.54 15.28
N ARG A 54 -2.32 -14.36 14.89
CA ARG A 54 -3.75 -14.15 14.63
C ARG A 54 -4.03 -14.21 13.13
N MET A 55 -5.05 -14.99 12.76
CA MET A 55 -5.65 -15.00 11.42
C MET A 55 -5.84 -13.56 10.96
N MET A 56 -5.34 -13.23 9.77
CA MET A 56 -5.32 -11.88 9.22
C MET A 56 -6.76 -11.40 9.02
N GLU A 57 -7.25 -10.52 9.90
CA GLU A 57 -8.57 -9.90 9.74
C GLU A 57 -8.48 -8.90 8.57
N MET A 58 -9.04 -9.27 7.43
CA MET A 58 -9.14 -8.38 6.28
C MET A 58 -10.13 -7.25 6.58
N VAL A 59 -9.60 -6.04 6.77
CA VAL A 59 -10.40 -4.84 7.04
C VAL A 59 -10.34 -3.91 5.83
N VAL A 60 -11.51 -3.52 5.31
CA VAL A 60 -11.63 -2.39 4.38
C VAL A 60 -11.57 -1.09 5.19
N LEU A 61 -10.56 -0.26 4.88
CA LEU A 61 -10.35 1.04 5.52
C LEU A 61 -11.45 2.02 5.13
N ALA A 62 -11.95 2.78 6.10
CA ALA A 62 -12.84 3.90 5.84
C ALA A 62 -12.07 5.05 5.18
N GLU A 63 -12.74 5.80 4.31
CA GLU A 63 -12.14 6.94 3.59
C GLU A 63 -11.48 7.96 4.54
N GLU A 64 -12.13 8.28 5.66
CA GLU A 64 -11.58 9.24 6.63
C GLU A 64 -10.24 8.76 7.23
N ASN A 65 -10.13 7.47 7.53
CA ASN A 65 -8.87 6.90 8.00
C ASN A 65 -7.79 6.95 6.91
N GLN A 66 -8.16 6.72 5.64
CA GLN A 66 -7.22 6.85 4.53
C GLN A 66 -6.73 8.29 4.37
N ARG A 67 -7.60 9.29 4.54
CA ARG A 67 -7.22 10.71 4.50
C ARG A 67 -6.20 11.04 5.59
N GLN A 68 -6.42 10.54 6.81
CA GLN A 68 -5.48 10.71 7.93
C GLN A 68 -4.11 10.07 7.64
N ILE A 69 -4.10 8.89 7.04
CA ILE A 69 -2.86 8.21 6.62
C ILE A 69 -2.10 9.06 5.59
N VAL A 70 -2.80 9.55 4.56
CA VAL A 70 -2.18 10.36 3.50
C VAL A 70 -1.60 11.65 4.07
N ASP A 71 -2.32 12.34 4.93
CA ASP A 71 -1.86 13.55 5.62
C ASP A 71 -0.66 13.27 6.52
N PHE A 72 -0.67 12.15 7.25
CA PHE A 72 0.47 11.70 8.06
C PHE A 72 1.71 11.43 7.20
N CYS A 73 1.57 10.66 6.11
CA CYS A 73 2.69 10.39 5.20
C CYS A 73 3.27 11.68 4.60
N LYS A 74 2.41 12.64 4.22
CA LYS A 74 2.86 13.93 3.72
C LYS A 74 3.63 14.72 4.78
N LYS A 75 3.10 14.82 6.00
CA LYS A 75 3.71 15.58 7.12
C LYS A 75 5.07 15.02 7.53
N GLU A 76 5.18 13.71 7.58
CA GLU A 76 6.39 13.01 8.01
C GLU A 76 7.35 12.70 6.85
N GLY A 77 7.02 13.09 5.62
CA GLY A 77 7.85 12.84 4.43
C GLY A 77 8.02 11.36 4.09
N LEU A 78 6.99 10.55 4.33
CA LEU A 78 7.02 9.10 4.14
C LEU A 78 6.52 8.68 2.76
N VAL A 79 7.12 7.60 2.26
CA VAL A 79 6.62 6.90 1.08
C VAL A 79 5.42 6.05 1.46
N LEU A 80 4.31 6.22 0.74
CA LEU A 80 3.11 5.42 0.92
C LEU A 80 3.13 4.22 -0.04
N LEU A 81 3.12 3.01 0.50
CA LEU A 81 2.99 1.77 -0.27
C LEU A 81 1.60 1.17 -0.05
N ALA A 82 0.74 1.30 -1.06
CA ALA A 82 -0.62 0.79 -1.03
C ALA A 82 -0.68 -0.59 -1.70
N ASP A 83 -0.88 -1.65 -0.92
CA ASP A 83 -1.14 -2.99 -1.47
C ASP A 83 -2.64 -3.17 -1.70
N ASP A 84 -3.07 -2.90 -2.94
CA ASP A 84 -4.47 -2.92 -3.36
C ASP A 84 -4.86 -4.28 -3.98
N ALA A 85 -4.11 -5.36 -3.73
CA ALA A 85 -4.31 -6.69 -4.32
C ALA A 85 -5.73 -7.27 -4.10
N TYR A 86 -6.38 -6.94 -2.99
CA TYR A 86 -7.71 -7.43 -2.62
C TYR A 86 -8.83 -6.41 -2.88
N GLN A 87 -8.62 -5.42 -3.74
CA GLN A 87 -9.58 -4.35 -4.00
C GLN A 87 -10.98 -4.84 -4.46
N GLU A 88 -11.06 -6.01 -5.09
CA GLU A 88 -12.33 -6.62 -5.54
C GLU A 88 -13.03 -7.45 -4.44
N ASN A 89 -12.32 -7.84 -3.37
CA ASN A 89 -12.82 -8.73 -2.32
C ASN A 89 -13.51 -7.95 -1.18
N ILE A 90 -14.59 -7.24 -1.49
CA ILE A 90 -15.37 -6.49 -0.50
C ILE A 90 -16.71 -7.16 -0.28
N TYR A 91 -16.90 -7.73 0.91
CA TYR A 91 -18.11 -8.47 1.28
C TYR A 91 -19.04 -7.69 2.20
N ALA A 92 -18.54 -6.63 2.85
CA ALA A 92 -19.36 -5.79 3.73
C ALA A 92 -20.20 -4.80 2.89
N PRO A 93 -21.54 -4.84 2.97
CA PRO A 93 -22.43 -4.09 2.08
C PRO A 93 -22.34 -2.57 2.27
N ASP A 94 -21.93 -2.12 3.46
CA ASP A 94 -21.74 -0.73 3.84
C ASP A 94 -20.34 -0.19 3.49
N LYS A 95 -19.46 -1.03 2.94
CA LYS A 95 -18.08 -0.65 2.64
C LYS A 95 -17.80 -0.63 1.15
N LYS A 96 -16.90 0.28 0.78
CA LYS A 96 -16.40 0.44 -0.58
C LYS A 96 -14.89 0.64 -0.56
N PHE A 97 -14.22 0.14 -1.58
CA PHE A 97 -12.79 0.35 -1.77
C PHE A 97 -12.55 1.71 -2.40
N TYR A 98 -11.57 2.40 -1.86
CA TYR A 98 -11.01 3.62 -2.42
C TYR A 98 -9.49 3.44 -2.48
N SER A 99 -8.91 3.62 -3.66
CA SER A 99 -7.45 3.58 -3.79
C SER A 99 -6.83 4.80 -3.10
N PHE A 100 -5.65 4.61 -2.51
CA PHE A 100 -4.91 5.72 -1.90
C PHE A 100 -4.58 6.82 -2.90
N LYS A 101 -4.43 6.48 -4.19
CA LYS A 101 -4.28 7.47 -5.27
C LYS A 101 -5.52 8.34 -5.42
N LYS A 102 -6.71 7.73 -5.44
CA LYS A 102 -7.97 8.48 -5.51
C LYS A 102 -8.14 9.40 -4.30
N ILE A 103 -7.86 8.90 -3.10
CA ILE A 103 -7.95 9.70 -1.87
C ILE A 103 -6.97 10.87 -1.91
N SER A 104 -5.69 10.62 -2.18
CA SER A 104 -4.64 11.65 -2.29
C SER A 104 -5.04 12.74 -3.29
N ARG A 105 -5.53 12.37 -4.48
CA ARG A 105 -6.00 13.34 -5.48
C ARG A 105 -7.24 14.11 -5.04
N SER A 106 -8.18 13.45 -4.35
CA SER A 106 -9.36 14.12 -3.80
C SER A 106 -9.04 15.12 -2.67
N MET A 107 -7.90 14.97 -2.01
CA MET A 107 -7.37 15.91 -1.02
C MET A 107 -6.61 17.09 -1.66
N GLY A 108 -6.48 17.12 -2.99
CA GLY A 108 -5.71 18.14 -3.71
C GLY A 108 -4.21 17.88 -3.79
N TYR A 109 -3.72 16.73 -3.30
CA TYR A 109 -2.31 16.37 -3.39
C TYR A 109 -1.97 15.83 -4.77
N ASN A 110 -0.85 16.29 -5.32
CA ASN A 110 -0.33 15.92 -6.63
C ASN A 110 1.00 15.16 -6.49
N ASP A 111 1.70 14.92 -7.61
CA ASP A 111 2.99 14.22 -7.64
C ASP A 111 4.13 14.97 -6.95
N LYS A 112 3.93 16.20 -6.51
CA LYS A 112 4.94 16.93 -5.73
C LYS A 112 4.74 16.78 -4.22
N ASP A 113 3.58 16.29 -3.80
CA ASP A 113 3.18 16.29 -2.39
C ASP A 113 3.50 14.98 -1.67
N ILE A 114 3.33 13.84 -2.34
CA ILE A 114 3.45 12.52 -1.71
C ILE A 114 3.98 11.47 -2.69
N PRO A 115 5.09 10.78 -2.36
CA PRO A 115 5.50 9.58 -3.06
C PRO A 115 4.56 8.41 -2.72
N LEU A 116 3.90 7.87 -3.73
CA LEU A 116 2.92 6.81 -3.59
C LEU A 116 3.20 5.71 -4.63
N VAL A 117 3.29 4.47 -4.16
CA VAL A 117 3.28 3.27 -5.02
C VAL A 117 2.05 2.45 -4.69
N SER A 118 1.19 2.21 -5.68
CA SER A 118 0.06 1.28 -5.54
C SER A 118 0.37 -0.02 -6.26
N PHE A 119 0.13 -1.15 -5.60
CA PHE A 119 0.34 -2.49 -6.12
C PHE A 119 -0.99 -3.16 -6.41
N GLN A 120 -1.07 -3.82 -7.56
CA GLN A 120 -2.23 -4.64 -7.91
C GLN A 120 -1.78 -5.98 -8.49
N SER A 121 -2.49 -7.04 -8.15
CA SER A 121 -2.18 -8.41 -8.56
C SER A 121 -3.39 -9.09 -9.19
N VAL A 122 -3.15 -9.94 -10.20
CA VAL A 122 -4.17 -10.83 -10.77
C VAL A 122 -4.37 -12.11 -9.94
N SER A 123 -3.57 -12.30 -8.89
CA SER A 123 -3.55 -13.53 -8.09
C SER A 123 -4.69 -13.62 -7.08
N LYS A 124 -5.35 -12.50 -6.80
CA LYS A 124 -6.41 -12.32 -5.80
C LYS A 124 -7.69 -11.88 -6.52
N GLY A 125 -8.75 -11.53 -5.78
CA GLY A 125 -10.04 -11.21 -6.41
C GLY A 125 -10.83 -12.46 -6.80
N TYR A 126 -11.88 -12.24 -7.59
CA TYR A 126 -12.69 -13.32 -8.16
C TYR A 126 -11.93 -14.10 -9.25
N HIS A 127 -10.93 -13.47 -9.88
CA HIS A 127 -10.12 -14.07 -10.93
C HIS A 127 -9.20 -15.18 -10.40
N GLY A 128 -8.51 -14.97 -9.27
CA GLY A 128 -7.78 -16.03 -8.57
C GLY A 128 -6.62 -16.69 -9.35
N GLU A 129 -6.08 -16.01 -10.37
CA GLU A 129 -5.12 -16.56 -11.35
C GLU A 129 -3.67 -16.55 -10.84
N CYS A 130 -3.44 -17.05 -9.64
CA CYS A 130 -2.15 -16.98 -8.95
C CYS A 130 -1.00 -17.67 -9.71
N GLY A 131 -1.30 -18.68 -10.53
CA GLY A 131 -0.32 -19.37 -11.38
C GLY A 131 0.20 -18.54 -12.54
N LYS A 132 -0.51 -17.48 -12.94
CA LYS A 132 -0.11 -16.59 -14.05
C LYS A 132 0.92 -15.53 -13.63
N ARG A 133 1.09 -15.32 -12.31
CA ARG A 133 2.09 -14.40 -11.74
C ARG A 133 2.04 -12.99 -12.38
N GLY A 134 0.83 -12.48 -12.61
CA GLY A 134 0.59 -11.16 -13.20
C GLY A 134 0.27 -10.09 -12.16
N GLY A 135 0.55 -8.84 -12.51
CA GLY A 135 0.30 -7.67 -11.66
C GLY A 135 1.00 -6.45 -12.21
N TYR A 136 0.75 -5.30 -11.60
CA TYR A 136 1.44 -4.06 -11.89
C TYR A 136 1.65 -3.27 -10.61
N MET A 137 2.56 -2.30 -10.69
CA MET A 137 2.66 -1.23 -9.72
C MET A 137 2.54 0.11 -10.43
N GLU A 138 1.86 1.05 -9.80
CA GLU A 138 1.79 2.42 -10.25
C GLU A 138 2.62 3.31 -9.33
N VAL A 139 3.66 3.94 -9.89
CA VAL A 139 4.61 4.77 -9.15
C VAL A 139 4.33 6.24 -9.43
N THR A 140 3.96 7.00 -8.39
CA THR A 140 3.61 8.42 -8.45
C THR A 140 4.36 9.20 -7.38
N GLY A 141 4.59 10.49 -7.63
CA GLY A 141 5.27 11.37 -6.69
C GLY A 141 6.75 11.10 -6.42
N PHE A 142 7.44 10.46 -7.36
CA PHE A 142 8.89 10.30 -7.34
C PHE A 142 9.57 11.14 -8.43
N SER A 143 10.77 11.65 -8.12
CA SER A 143 11.58 12.38 -9.11
C SER A 143 11.99 11.47 -10.27
N SER A 144 12.32 12.05 -11.43
CA SER A 144 12.80 11.31 -12.60
C SER A 144 13.99 10.41 -12.29
N LYS A 145 14.96 10.91 -11.51
CA LYS A 145 16.14 10.14 -11.07
C LYS A 145 15.77 8.89 -10.27
N VAL A 146 14.76 8.96 -9.40
CA VAL A 146 14.30 7.80 -8.63
C VAL A 146 13.52 6.83 -9.53
N ARG A 147 12.69 7.35 -10.45
CA ARG A 147 12.00 6.55 -11.47
C ARG A 147 12.97 5.79 -12.40
N GLU A 148 14.11 6.40 -12.74
CA GLU A 148 15.18 5.73 -13.47
C GLU A 148 15.79 4.57 -12.68
N GLN A 149 15.93 4.69 -11.36
CA GLN A 149 16.37 3.55 -10.53
C GLN A 149 15.34 2.43 -10.51
N PHE A 150 14.04 2.74 -10.43
CA PHE A 150 12.97 1.74 -10.58
C PHE A 150 13.08 1.02 -11.93
N TYR A 151 13.26 1.78 -13.02
CA TYR A 151 13.40 1.21 -14.36
C TYR A 151 14.65 0.34 -14.49
N LYS A 152 15.80 0.81 -13.96
CA LYS A 152 17.05 0.06 -13.94
C LYS A 152 16.87 -1.28 -13.25
N VAL A 153 16.29 -1.30 -12.05
CA VAL A 153 16.04 -2.54 -11.30
C VAL A 153 15.07 -3.46 -12.05
N ALA A 154 13.98 -2.91 -12.61
CA ALA A 154 13.02 -3.69 -13.38
C ALA A 154 13.64 -4.33 -14.63
N SER A 155 14.56 -3.64 -15.31
CA SER A 155 15.22 -4.12 -16.52
C SER A 155 16.22 -5.26 -16.30
N VAL A 156 16.70 -5.49 -15.06
CA VAL A 156 17.63 -6.59 -14.75
C VAL A 156 17.01 -7.96 -15.11
N ASN A 157 15.70 -8.10 -14.96
CA ASN A 157 14.96 -9.32 -15.26
C ASN A 157 14.34 -9.33 -16.67
N LEU A 158 14.79 -8.45 -17.57
CA LEU A 158 14.25 -8.18 -18.91
C LEU A 158 12.79 -7.69 -18.89
N CYS A 159 11.85 -8.59 -18.61
CA CYS A 159 10.42 -8.30 -18.50
C CYS A 159 9.70 -9.39 -17.68
N SER A 160 8.49 -9.07 -17.22
CA SER A 160 7.60 -10.07 -16.62
C SER A 160 7.01 -10.99 -17.69
N ASN A 161 6.50 -12.15 -17.28
CA ASN A 161 5.92 -13.12 -18.22
C ASN A 161 4.73 -12.52 -19.00
N ILE A 162 4.69 -12.73 -20.31
CA ILE A 162 3.71 -12.12 -21.22
C ILE A 162 2.28 -12.53 -20.88
N SER A 163 2.06 -13.79 -20.51
CA SER A 163 0.74 -14.29 -20.09
C SER A 163 0.15 -13.51 -18.92
N GLY A 164 0.98 -13.18 -17.92
CA GLY A 164 0.61 -12.37 -16.77
C GLY A 164 0.35 -10.90 -17.13
N GLN A 165 1.08 -10.36 -18.10
CA GLN A 165 0.83 -9.00 -18.63
C GLN A 165 -0.51 -8.91 -19.37
N ILE A 166 -0.79 -9.87 -20.26
CA ILE A 166 -2.06 -9.96 -20.99
C ILE A 166 -3.22 -10.11 -20.00
N LEU A 167 -3.07 -11.00 -19.01
CA LEU A 167 -4.11 -11.19 -18.02
C LEU A 167 -4.34 -9.93 -17.18
N ALA A 168 -3.29 -9.22 -16.77
CA ALA A 168 -3.44 -7.96 -16.06
C ALA A 168 -4.24 -6.93 -16.87
N SER A 169 -4.04 -6.89 -18.20
CA SER A 169 -4.84 -6.07 -19.11
C SER A 169 -6.33 -6.44 -19.09
N PHE A 170 -6.65 -7.74 -19.15
CA PHE A 170 -8.04 -8.21 -19.10
C PHE A 170 -8.73 -7.92 -17.76
N VAL A 171 -8.03 -8.10 -16.63
CA VAL A 171 -8.59 -7.78 -15.31
C VAL A 171 -8.86 -6.28 -15.18
N MET A 172 -7.99 -5.42 -15.70
CA MET A 172 -8.18 -3.96 -15.65
C MET A 172 -9.17 -3.42 -16.70
N SER A 173 -9.44 -4.19 -17.76
CA SER A 173 -10.34 -3.83 -18.85
C SER A 173 -11.41 -4.92 -19.03
N PRO A 174 -12.30 -5.12 -18.03
CA PRO A 174 -13.34 -6.12 -18.13
C PRO A 174 -14.30 -5.82 -19.29
N PRO A 175 -14.97 -6.84 -19.85
CA PRO A 175 -15.91 -6.64 -20.95
C PRO A 175 -17.01 -5.66 -20.53
N LYS A 176 -17.25 -4.67 -21.39
CA LYS A 176 -18.36 -3.73 -21.22
C LYS A 176 -19.61 -4.38 -21.77
N VAL A 177 -20.72 -4.28 -21.04
CA VAL A 177 -22.04 -4.65 -21.56
C VAL A 177 -22.31 -3.81 -22.82
N SER A 178 -22.39 -4.48 -23.96
CA SER A 178 -22.84 -3.86 -25.20
C SER A 178 -24.38 -3.83 -25.20
N PRO A 179 -25.02 -2.78 -25.74
CA PRO A 179 -26.48 -2.70 -25.81
C PRO A 179 -27.11 -3.65 -26.85
N LEU A 180 -26.33 -4.55 -27.47
CA LEU A 180 -26.82 -5.56 -28.42
C LEU A 180 -27.11 -6.88 -27.69
N SER A 181 -28.02 -6.82 -26.73
CA SER A 181 -28.80 -7.98 -26.30
C SER A 181 -30.18 -7.84 -26.92
N VAL A 182 -30.42 -8.64 -27.95
CA VAL A 182 -31.71 -8.83 -28.64
C VAL A 182 -32.76 -9.33 -27.65
#